data_AF-A0A645EAN6-F1
#
_entry.id   AF-A0A645EAN6-F1
#
_cell.length_a   1.000
_cell.length_b   1.000
_cell.length_c   1.000
_cell.angle_alpha   90.00
_cell.angle_beta   90.00
_cell.angle_gamma   90.00
#
_symmetry.space_group_name_H-M   'P 1'
#
loop_
_entity.id
_entity.type
_entity.pdbx_description
1 polymer ?
#
loop_
_entity_poly.entity_id
_entity_poly.type
_entity_poly.pdbx_seq_one_letter_code
_entity_poly.pdbx_strand_id
1 'polypeptide(L)'
;MASENIMMDAVKRGGDRQELHERIRLHSLEAGSNVKDRGLPNNLIELIAADPAFGLSREELETHLEPERYIGRCPEQVTEFLTDHVTPVLERYTAVLQAEGAELKV
;
A
#
# COMPACT_ATOMS: atom_id res chain seq x y z
N MET A 1 -4.45 1.85 4.89
CA MET A 1 -3.16 2.54 5.08
C MET A 1 -2.40 1.86 6.19
N ALA A 2 -1.07 1.86 6.16
CA ALA A 2 -0.27 1.22 7.22
C ALA A 2 -0.50 1.83 8.60
N SER A 3 -0.75 3.14 8.67
CA SER A 3 -1.10 3.85 9.90
C SER A 3 -2.33 3.28 10.62
N GLU A 4 -3.37 2.87 9.87
CA GLU A 4 -4.57 2.25 10.47
C GLU A 4 -4.24 0.87 11.07
N ASN A 5 -3.44 0.06 10.37
CA ASN A 5 -3.05 -1.26 10.86
C ASN A 5 -2.20 -1.15 12.14
N ILE A 6 -1.25 -0.20 12.16
CA ILE A 6 -0.42 0.11 13.33
C ILE A 6 -1.29 0.57 14.52
N MET A 7 -2.24 1.48 14.28
CA MET A 7 -3.17 1.93 15.32
C MET A 7 -3.99 0.76 15.87
N MET A 8 -4.51 -0.11 15.00
CA MET A 8 -5.32 -1.26 15.41
C MET A 8 -4.52 -2.22 16.30
N ASP A 9 -3.24 -2.44 16.02
CA ASP A 9 -2.41 -3.31 16.86
C ASP A 9 -2.05 -2.68 18.21
N ALA A 10 -1.82 -1.37 18.26
CA ALA A 10 -1.66 -0.65 19.53
C ALA A 10 -2.96 -0.63 20.36
N VAL A 11 -4.13 -0.49 19.72
CA VAL A 11 -5.45 -0.60 20.38
C VAL A 11 -5.69 -2.01 20.93
N LYS A 12 -5.35 -3.06 20.18
CA LYS A 12 -5.44 -4.45 20.68
C LYS A 12 -4.57 -4.70 21.92
N ARG A 13 -3.50 -3.92 22.11
CA ARG A 13 -2.63 -3.95 23.29
C ARG A 13 -3.16 -3.10 24.46
N GLY A 14 -4.35 -2.51 24.32
CA GLY A 14 -5.03 -1.75 25.37
C GLY A 14 -4.86 -0.24 25.27
N GLY A 15 -4.27 0.29 24.19
CA GLY A 15 -4.20 1.73 23.97
C GLY A 15 -5.56 2.34 23.58
N ASP A 16 -5.77 3.61 23.94
CA ASP A 16 -6.97 4.35 23.53
C ASP A 16 -6.89 4.72 22.05
N ARG A 17 -7.95 4.39 21.30
CA ARG A 17 -8.00 4.62 19.85
C ARG A 17 -7.87 6.10 19.50
N GLN A 18 -8.50 7.00 20.25
CA GLN A 18 -8.50 8.43 19.90
C GLN A 18 -7.16 9.09 20.22
N GLU A 19 -6.57 8.74 21.36
CA GLU A 19 -5.22 9.21 21.72
C GLU A 19 -4.18 8.72 20.71
N LEU A 20 -4.22 7.44 20.35
CA LEU A 20 -3.30 6.87 19.36
C LEU A 20 -3.48 7.51 17.97
N HIS A 21 -4.72 7.71 17.54
CA HIS A 21 -5.01 8.36 16.26
C HIS A 21 -4.45 9.79 16.19
N GLU A 22 -4.66 10.59 17.25
CA GLU A 22 -4.13 11.95 17.31
C GLU A 22 -2.60 11.97 17.27
N ARG A 23 -1.96 11.01 17.93
CA ARG A 23 -0.49 10.92 17.97
C ARG A 23 0.07 10.50 16.62
N ILE A 24 -0.57 9.57 15.91
CA ILE A 24 -0.25 9.28 14.50
C ILE A 24 -0.40 10.53 13.62
N ARG A 25 -1.45 11.32 13.82
CA ARG A 25 -1.69 12.55 13.06
C ARG A 25 -0.55 13.54 13.24
N LEU A 26 -0.12 13.79 14.47
CA LEU A 26 0.99 14.69 14.79
C LEU A 26 2.31 14.20 14.17
N HIS A 27 2.65 12.91 14.33
CA HIS A 27 3.86 12.33 13.73
C HIS A 27 3.83 12.37 12.20
N SER A 28 2.67 12.18 11.60
CA SER A 28 2.50 12.27 10.14
C SER A 28 2.71 13.70 9.63
N LEU A 29 2.33 14.71 10.40
CA LEU A 29 2.61 16.12 10.08
C LEU A 29 4.09 16.42 10.18
N GLU A 30 4.76 15.96 11.24
CA GLU A 30 6.20 16.14 11.42
C GLU A 30 6.99 15.45 10.29
N ALA A 31 6.73 14.18 10.03
CA ALA A 31 7.35 13.44 8.93
C ALA A 31 7.06 14.11 7.58
N GLY A 32 5.84 14.63 7.39
CA GLY A 32 5.44 15.38 6.21
C GLY A 32 6.26 16.66 6.03
N SER A 33 6.50 17.43 7.09
CA SER A 33 7.35 18.63 7.07
C SER A 33 8.82 18.29 6.80
N ASN A 34 9.33 17.21 7.38
CA ASN A 34 10.68 16.71 7.10
C ASN A 34 10.88 16.43 5.61
N VAL A 35 9.90 15.80 4.96
CA VAL A 35 9.97 15.53 3.51
C VAL A 35 9.82 16.81 2.70
N LYS A 36 8.76 17.58 2.95
CA LYS A 36 8.35 18.69 2.06
C LYS A 36 9.19 19.94 2.22
N ASP A 37 9.49 20.31 3.45
CA ASP A 37 10.12 21.60 3.77
C ASP A 37 11.64 21.46 3.90
N ARG A 38 12.11 20.25 4.24
CA ARG A 38 13.52 20.00 4.58
C ARG A 38 14.22 19.03 3.62
N GLY A 39 13.49 18.38 2.71
CA GLY A 39 14.05 17.42 1.75
C GLY A 39 14.65 16.17 2.39
N LEU A 40 14.23 15.83 3.62
CA LEU A 40 14.71 14.66 4.36
C LEU A 40 13.88 13.41 4.02
N PRO A 41 14.39 12.20 4.32
CA PRO A 41 13.60 10.98 4.23
C PRO A 41 12.36 11.02 5.13
N ASN A 42 11.31 10.30 4.74
CA ASN A 42 10.13 10.12 5.59
C ASN A 42 10.49 9.24 6.79
N ASN A 43 10.39 9.80 8.00
CA ASN A 43 10.77 9.15 9.25
C ASN A 43 9.57 8.80 10.15
N LEU A 44 8.37 8.64 9.58
CA LEU A 44 7.15 8.36 10.36
C LEU A 44 7.27 7.12 11.24
N ILE A 45 7.92 6.08 10.75
CA ILE A 45 8.08 4.80 11.47
C ILE A 45 9.01 4.98 12.66
N GLU A 46 10.10 5.73 12.49
CA GLU A 46 11.01 6.08 13.58
C GLU A 46 10.29 6.90 14.66
N LEU A 47 9.45 7.87 14.27
CA LEU A 47 8.68 8.69 15.20
C LEU A 47 7.69 7.84 16.02
N ILE A 48 6.97 6.93 15.38
CA ILE A 48 6.02 6.03 16.05
C ILE A 48 6.76 5.03 16.96
N ALA A 49 7.88 4.46 16.50
CA ALA A 49 8.67 3.49 17.28
C ALA A 49 9.30 4.14 18.53
N ALA A 50 9.70 5.40 18.43
CA ALA A 50 10.27 6.16 19.55
C ALA A 50 9.21 6.57 20.59
N ASP A 51 7.94 6.32 20.30
CA ASP A 51 6.84 6.84 21.07
C ASP A 51 6.21 5.78 21.99
N PRO A 52 6.37 5.92 23.33
CA PRO A 52 5.95 4.90 24.28
C PRO A 52 4.45 4.57 24.26
N ALA A 53 3.58 5.46 23.78
CA ALA A 53 2.15 5.20 23.79
C ALA A 53 1.74 4.07 22.82
N PHE A 54 2.54 3.82 21.78
CA PHE A 54 2.26 2.74 20.83
C PHE A 54 2.68 1.37 21.36
N GLY A 55 3.71 1.30 22.22
CA GLY A 55 4.21 0.04 22.76
C GLY A 55 4.61 -0.99 21.69
N LEU A 56 5.08 -0.48 20.54
CA LEU A 56 5.51 -1.26 19.38
C LEU A 56 6.98 -0.97 19.10
N SER A 57 7.75 -2.03 18.90
CA SER A 57 9.11 -1.98 18.39
C SER A 57 9.14 -1.66 16.89
N ARG A 58 10.30 -1.21 16.40
CA ARG A 58 10.53 -0.98 14.97
C ARG A 58 10.25 -2.23 14.13
N GLU A 59 10.71 -3.39 14.58
CA GLU A 59 10.51 -4.67 13.88
C GLU A 59 9.02 -5.00 13.73
N GLU A 60 8.22 -4.81 14.79
CA GLU A 60 6.77 -5.02 14.74
C GLU A 60 6.10 -4.05 13.76
N LEU A 61 6.52 -2.78 13.73
CA LEU A 61 6.01 -1.79 12.78
C LEU A 61 6.36 -2.14 11.32
N GLU A 62 7.56 -2.68 11.07
CA GLU A 62 8.02 -3.06 9.73
C GLU A 62 7.18 -4.20 9.13
N THR A 63 6.59 -5.08 9.94
CA THR A 63 5.64 -6.11 9.45
C THR A 63 4.38 -5.52 8.80
N HIS A 64 4.03 -4.28 9.14
CA HIS A 64 2.93 -3.56 8.51
C HIS A 64 3.34 -2.83 7.23
N LEU A 65 4.60 -2.91 6.79
CA LEU A 65 5.09 -2.21 5.61
C LEU A 65 5.23 -3.11 4.38
N GLU A 66 4.80 -4.37 4.48
CA GLU A 66 4.74 -5.31 3.35
C GLU A 66 3.73 -4.82 2.27
N PRO A 67 4.18 -4.38 1.08
CA PRO A 67 3.30 -3.74 0.08
C PRO A 67 2.20 -4.67 -0.43
N GLU A 68 2.48 -5.98 -0.51
CA GLU A 68 1.55 -7.02 -0.95
C GLU A 68 0.31 -7.11 -0.06
N ARG A 69 0.38 -6.68 1.21
CA ARG A 69 -0.79 -6.62 2.10
C ARG A 69 -1.75 -5.47 1.78
N TYR A 70 -1.36 -4.55 0.90
CA TYR A 70 -2.11 -3.34 0.57
C TYR A 70 -2.69 -3.31 -0.85
N ILE A 71 -2.59 -4.41 -1.60
CA ILE A 71 -3.14 -4.51 -2.96
C ILE A 71 -4.55 -5.13 -3.02
N GLY A 72 -5.10 -5.54 -1.88
CA GLY A 72 -6.46 -6.09 -1.79
C GLY A 72 -6.66 -7.27 -2.75
N ARG A 73 -7.75 -7.24 -3.54
CA ARG A 73 -8.07 -8.27 -4.54
C ARG A 73 -7.50 -7.98 -5.93
N CYS A 74 -6.50 -7.09 -6.05
CA CYS A 74 -5.96 -6.70 -7.36
C CYS A 74 -5.52 -7.91 -8.21
N PRO A 75 -4.76 -8.90 -7.68
CA PRO A 75 -4.33 -10.06 -8.47
C PRO A 75 -5.52 -10.89 -9.00
N GLU A 76 -6.52 -11.13 -8.14
CA GLU A 76 -7.72 -11.89 -8.49
C GLU A 76 -8.56 -11.14 -9.52
N GLN A 77 -8.77 -9.84 -9.34
CA GLN A 77 -9.53 -9.00 -10.26
C GLN A 77 -8.90 -8.98 -11.66
N VAL A 78 -7.57 -8.88 -11.75
CA VAL A 78 -6.85 -8.94 -13.03
C VAL A 78 -7.01 -10.32 -13.67
N THR A 79 -6.84 -11.38 -12.89
CA THR A 79 -6.94 -12.76 -13.39
C THR A 79 -8.35 -13.08 -13.89
N GLU A 80 -9.37 -12.72 -13.12
CA GLU A 80 -10.79 -12.88 -13.47
C GLU A 80 -11.11 -12.09 -14.75
N PHE A 81 -10.70 -10.82 -14.84
CA PHE A 81 -10.94 -10.01 -16.03
C PHE A 81 -10.26 -10.56 -17.29
N LEU A 82 -9.00 -10.98 -17.19
CA LEU A 82 -8.27 -11.56 -18.31
C LEU A 82 -8.90 -12.88 -18.77
N THR A 83 -9.30 -13.74 -17.82
CA THR A 83 -9.89 -15.05 -18.11
C THR A 83 -11.30 -14.92 -18.70
N ASP A 84 -12.17 -14.15 -18.06
CA ASP A 84 -13.60 -14.19 -18.34
C ASP A 84 -14.03 -13.23 -19.45
N HIS A 85 -13.24 -12.17 -19.69
CA HIS A 85 -13.61 -11.11 -20.63
C HIS A 85 -12.61 -10.94 -21.77
N VAL A 86 -11.30 -10.94 -21.49
CA VAL A 86 -10.30 -10.68 -22.52
C VAL A 86 -10.03 -11.92 -23.36
N THR A 87 -9.77 -13.06 -22.73
CA THR A 87 -9.42 -14.31 -23.42
C THR A 87 -10.49 -14.74 -24.44
N PRO A 88 -11.80 -14.74 -24.13
CA PRO A 88 -12.83 -15.12 -25.11
C PRO A 88 -12.90 -14.19 -26.32
N VAL A 89 -12.57 -12.91 -26.14
CA VAL A 89 -12.49 -11.95 -27.24
C VAL A 89 -11.27 -12.24 -28.11
N LEU A 90 -10.09 -12.46 -27.50
CA LEU A 90 -8.87 -12.77 -28.24
C LEU A 90 -9.00 -14.07 -29.02
N GLU A 91 -9.60 -15.10 -28.43
CA GLU A 91 -9.85 -16.39 -29.08
C GLU A 91 -10.68 -16.24 -30.37
N ARG A 92 -11.70 -15.37 -30.36
CA ARG A 92 -12.53 -15.05 -31.54
C ARG A 92 -11.71 -14.47 -32.70
N TYR A 93 -10.63 -13.76 -32.40
CA TYR A 93 -9.80 -13.07 -33.39
C TYR A 93 -8.41 -13.71 -33.56
N THR A 94 -8.22 -14.97 -33.12
CA THR A 94 -6.93 -15.68 -33.18
C THR A 94 -6.27 -15.62 -34.57
N ALA A 95 -7.05 -15.78 -35.65
CA ALA A 95 -6.52 -15.75 -37.02
C ALA A 95 -5.92 -14.38 -37.41
N VAL A 96 -6.46 -13.28 -36.86
CA VAL A 96 -5.95 -11.92 -37.10
C VAL A 96 -4.73 -11.65 -36.21
N LEU A 97 -4.71 -12.18 -34.99
CA LEU A 97 -3.59 -12.05 -34.06
C LEU A 97 -2.34 -12.85 -34.48
N GLN A 98 -2.52 -13.93 -35.24
CA GLN A 98 -1.43 -14.76 -35.78
C GLN A 98 -0.94 -14.30 -37.16
N ALA A 99 -1.57 -13.30 -37.77
CA ALA A 99 -1.05 -12.71 -39.00
C ALA A 99 0.23 -11.92 -38.69
N GLU A 100 1.27 -12.09 -39.51
CA GLU A 100 2.46 -11.23 -39.42
C GLU A 100 2.05 -9.76 -39.48
N GLY A 101 2.59 -8.98 -38.55
CA GLY A 101 2.11 -7.62 -38.24
C GLY A 101 1.87 -6.78 -39.48
N ALA A 102 0.72 -6.11 -39.53
CA ALA A 102 0.47 -5.11 -40.57
C ALA A 102 1.61 -4.08 -40.54
N GLU A 103 2.41 -4.03 -41.60
CA GLU A 103 3.36 -2.94 -41.82
C GLU A 103 2.58 -1.62 -41.79
N LEU A 104 2.71 -0.88 -40.70
CA LEU A 104 2.32 0.53 -40.67
C LEU A 104 3.33 1.27 -41.55
N LYS A 105 2.99 1.42 -42.83
CA LYS A 105 3.68 2.36 -43.71
C LYS A 105 3.37 3.77 -43.22
N VAL A 106 4.32 4.36 -42.51
CA VAL A 106 4.40 5.80 -42.23
C VAL A 106 4.95 6.51 -43.45
#